data_AF-A0A4R9C4R5-F1
#
_entry.id   AF-A0A4R9C4R5-F1
#
_cell.length_a   1.000
_cell.length_b   1.000
_cell.length_c   1.000
_cell.angle_alpha   90.00
_cell.angle_beta   90.00
_cell.angle_gamma   90.00
#
_symmetry.space_group_name_H-M   'P 1'
#
loop_
_entity.id
_entity.type
_entity.pdbx_description
1 polymer ?
#
loop_
_entity_poly.entity_id
_entity_poly.type
_entity_poly.pdbx_seq_one_letter_code
_entity_poly.pdbx_strand_id
1 'polypeptide(L)'
;MDVKYDIEELVKTTGKPKNITSLVIFSIIFFIESLVYLKFIRNNPEKNSFLYNALFILILFVTFIIVFLIKNIIITKRINRNFVIPMNNIMNENMELKDPNNTLNELLKLKNIKPGEEAWNIWKLNVSSALIDNNKNEDALKLLNSIRSNNQELMGFVKKEKSRIKN
;
A
#
# COMPACT_ATOMS: atom_id res chain seq x y z
N MET A 1 20.51 1.99 13.12
CA MET A 1 20.79 0.93 12.11
C MET A 1 19.68 1.08 11.10
N ASP A 2 20.00 1.48 9.88
CA ASP A 2 18.97 1.99 8.97
C ASP A 2 18.57 0.89 8.00
N VAL A 3 17.35 0.39 8.17
CA VAL A 3 16.83 -0.65 7.29
C VAL A 3 16.31 0.03 6.02
N LYS A 4 17.14 -0.01 4.98
CA LYS A 4 16.84 0.47 3.64
C LYS A 4 16.20 -0.70 2.88
N TYR A 5 14.90 -0.62 2.60
CA TYR A 5 14.20 -1.68 1.87
C TYR A 5 14.11 -1.36 0.39
N ASP A 6 14.30 -2.40 -0.42
CA ASP A 6 14.14 -2.34 -1.86
C ASP A 6 12.67 -2.05 -2.21
N ILE A 7 12.48 -1.02 -3.03
CA ILE A 7 11.15 -0.48 -3.38
C ILE A 7 10.35 -1.53 -4.16
N GLU A 8 11.01 -2.47 -4.83
CA GLU A 8 10.39 -3.53 -5.62
C GLU A 8 9.67 -4.59 -4.76
N GLU A 9 10.09 -4.81 -3.52
CA GLU A 9 9.49 -5.82 -2.64
C GLU A 9 8.22 -5.29 -1.94
N LEU A 10 8.25 -4.00 -1.56
CA LEU A 10 7.11 -3.29 -0.93
C LEU A 10 5.88 -3.13 -1.84
N VAL A 11 6.10 -3.16 -3.16
CA VAL A 11 5.03 -3.11 -4.16
C VAL A 11 4.24 -4.42 -4.22
N LYS A 12 4.83 -5.55 -3.81
CA LYS A 12 4.16 -6.86 -3.83
C LYS A 12 3.18 -7.08 -2.67
N THR A 13 3.27 -6.29 -1.59
CA THR A 13 2.58 -6.58 -0.32
C THR A 13 1.60 -5.50 0.14
N THR A 14 1.27 -4.53 -0.73
CA THR A 14 0.29 -3.49 -0.37
C THR A 14 -1.12 -4.08 -0.19
N GLY A 15 -1.54 -4.13 1.07
CA GLY A 15 -2.86 -4.60 1.51
C GLY A 15 -4.04 -3.88 0.85
N LYS A 16 -5.14 -4.63 0.68
CA LYS A 16 -6.34 -4.27 -0.08
C LYS A 16 -6.97 -2.94 0.40
N PRO A 17 -7.06 -1.91 -0.45
CA PRO A 17 -7.74 -0.66 -0.12
C PRO A 17 -9.27 -0.85 -0.05
N LYS A 18 -9.90 -0.26 0.97
CA LYS A 18 -11.36 -0.31 1.20
C LYS A 18 -12.14 0.31 0.04
N ASN A 19 -13.29 -0.29 -0.29
CA ASN A 19 -13.68 -0.58 -1.67
C ASN A 19 -14.88 0.23 -2.22
N ILE A 20 -15.20 1.40 -1.68
CA ILE A 20 -16.49 2.08 -1.97
C ILE A 20 -16.45 2.83 -3.32
N THR A 21 -15.43 3.64 -3.59
CA THR A 21 -15.32 4.42 -4.84
C THR A 21 -15.13 3.54 -6.08
N SER A 22 -14.49 2.38 -5.92
CA SER A 22 -14.30 1.39 -6.99
C SER A 22 -15.61 0.74 -7.42
N LEU A 23 -16.50 0.49 -6.46
CA LEU A 23 -17.82 -0.08 -6.70
C LEU A 23 -18.69 0.90 -7.47
N VAL A 24 -18.62 2.20 -7.16
CA VAL A 24 -19.36 3.25 -7.89
C VAL A 24 -18.89 3.36 -9.34
N ILE A 25 -17.58 3.46 -9.58
CA ILE A 25 -17.03 3.55 -10.95
C ILE A 25 -17.41 2.30 -11.76
N PHE A 26 -17.28 1.12 -11.15
CA PHE A 26 -17.70 -0.13 -11.79
C PHE A 26 -19.19 -0.15 -12.09
N SER A 27 -20.04 0.33 -11.17
CA SER A 27 -21.49 0.39 -11.37
C SER A 27 -21.87 1.31 -12.53
N ILE A 28 -21.18 2.44 -12.69
CA ILE A 28 -21.39 3.37 -13.80
C ILE A 28 -20.99 2.72 -15.13
N ILE A 29 -19.82 2.09 -15.20
CA ILE A 29 -19.34 1.41 -16.41
C ILE A 29 -20.30 0.28 -16.78
N PHE A 30 -20.69 -0.54 -15.80
CA PHE A 30 -21.64 -1.63 -15.97
C PHE A 30 -22.98 -1.14 -16.51
N PHE A 31 -23.49 -0.02 -15.98
CA PHE A 31 -24.74 0.59 -16.45
C PHE A 31 -24.62 1.04 -17.92
N ILE A 32 -23.51 1.67 -18.30
CA ILE A 32 -23.25 2.12 -19.68
C ILE A 32 -23.13 0.92 -20.63
N GLU A 33 -22.34 -0.09 -20.28
CA GLU A 33 -22.17 -1.31 -21.08
C GLU A 33 -23.50 -2.04 -21.28
N SER A 34 -24.33 -2.10 -20.23
CA SER A 34 -25.68 -2.68 -20.29
C SER A 34 -26.61 -1.91 -21.22
N LEU A 35 -26.59 -0.57 -21.20
CA LEU A 35 -27.38 0.24 -22.14
C LEU A 35 -26.95 0.04 -23.59
N VAL A 36 -25.64 -0.04 -23.84
CA VAL A 36 -25.10 -0.32 -25.18
C VAL A 36 -25.53 -1.71 -25.66
N TYR A 37 -25.45 -2.72 -24.79
CA TYR A 37 -25.87 -4.08 -25.13
C TYR A 37 -27.37 -4.18 -25.40
N LEU A 38 -28.21 -3.57 -24.56
CA LEU A 38 -29.66 -3.53 -24.78
C LEU A 38 -30.01 -2.86 -26.12
N LYS A 39 -29.33 -1.75 -26.46
CA LYS A 39 -29.50 -1.09 -27.75
C LYS A 39 -29.07 -1.99 -28.92
N PHE A 40 -27.97 -2.71 -28.77
CA PHE A 40 -27.46 -3.64 -29.78
C PHE A 40 -28.44 -4.78 -30.06
N ILE A 41 -28.94 -5.45 -29.01
CA ILE A 41 -29.91 -6.53 -29.11
C ILE A 41 -31.24 -6.03 -29.68
N ARG A 42 -31.73 -4.85 -29.25
CA ARG A 42 -32.96 -4.26 -29.78
C ARG A 42 -32.86 -4.00 -31.28
N ASN A 43 -31.70 -3.58 -31.77
CA ASN A 43 -31.47 -3.29 -33.19
C ASN A 43 -31.12 -4.54 -34.01
N ASN A 44 -30.81 -5.67 -33.37
CA ASN A 44 -30.43 -6.94 -33.99
C ASN A 44 -31.08 -8.10 -33.22
N PRO A 45 -32.42 -8.25 -33.26
CA PRO A 45 -33.16 -9.21 -32.43
C PRO A 45 -32.73 -10.66 -32.67
N GLU A 46 -32.30 -11.01 -33.88
CA GLU A 46 -31.74 -12.31 -34.24
C GLU A 46 -30.41 -12.63 -33.52
N LYS A 47 -29.73 -11.61 -33.01
CA LYS A 47 -28.50 -11.74 -32.21
C LYS A 47 -28.78 -11.88 -30.72
N ASN A 48 -30.04 -12.01 -30.29
CA ASN A 48 -30.38 -12.40 -28.92
C ASN A 48 -30.19 -13.91 -28.70
N SER A 49 -28.97 -14.40 -28.94
CA SER A 49 -28.62 -15.80 -28.79
C SER A 49 -27.76 -16.03 -27.55
N PHE A 50 -27.67 -17.29 -27.12
CA PHE A 50 -26.83 -17.70 -26.00
C PHE A 50 -25.37 -17.23 -26.17
N LEU A 51 -24.82 -17.30 -27.39
CA LEU A 51 -23.43 -16.92 -27.68
C LEU A 51 -23.17 -15.42 -27.47
N TYR A 52 -24.09 -14.55 -27.91
CA TYR A 52 -23.93 -13.11 -27.73
C TYR A 52 -24.09 -12.67 -26.27
N ASN A 53 -24.99 -13.33 -25.53
CA ASN A 53 -25.13 -13.12 -24.08
C ASN A 53 -23.87 -13.57 -23.33
N ALA A 54 -23.33 -14.74 -23.66
CA ALA A 54 -22.07 -15.24 -23.08
C ALA A 54 -20.90 -14.29 -23.38
N LEU A 55 -20.81 -13.78 -24.61
CA LEU A 55 -19.79 -12.82 -25.01
C LEU A 55 -19.91 -11.50 -24.23
N PHE A 56 -21.14 -11.00 -24.03
CA PHE A 56 -21.37 -9.79 -23.23
C PHE A 56 -20.95 -9.98 -21.77
N ILE A 57 -21.31 -11.10 -21.15
CA ILE A 57 -20.88 -11.44 -19.79
C ILE A 57 -19.34 -11.52 -19.69
N LEU A 58 -18.69 -12.11 -20.70
CA LEU A 58 -17.23 -12.17 -20.76
C LEU A 58 -16.61 -10.76 -20.83
N ILE A 59 -17.16 -9.86 -21.66
CA ILE A 59 -16.69 -8.47 -21.75
C ILE A 59 -16.82 -7.78 -20.38
N LEU A 60 -17.98 -7.89 -19.72
CA LEU A 60 -18.18 -7.32 -18.38
C LEU A 60 -17.15 -7.83 -17.37
N PHE A 61 -16.86 -9.13 -17.40
CA PHE A 61 -15.88 -9.75 -16.51
C PHE A 61 -14.46 -9.25 -16.77
N VAL A 62 -14.07 -9.12 -18.04
CA VAL A 62 -12.76 -8.57 -18.45
C VAL A 62 -12.64 -7.10 -18.04
N THR A 63 -13.68 -6.30 -18.28
CA THR A 63 -13.73 -4.88 -17.86
C THR A 63 -13.55 -4.76 -16.34
N PHE A 64 -14.24 -5.59 -15.56
CA PHE A 64 -14.08 -5.63 -14.10
C PHE A 64 -12.63 -5.88 -13.68
N ILE A 65 -11.98 -6.89 -14.27
CA ILE A 65 -10.58 -7.22 -13.98
C ILE A 65 -9.67 -6.03 -14.31
N ILE A 66 -9.83 -5.41 -15.49
CA ILE A 66 -9.00 -4.28 -15.92
C ILE A 66 -9.14 -3.10 -14.96
N VAL A 67 -10.37 -2.72 -14.58
CA VAL A 67 -10.62 -1.62 -13.63
C VAL A 67 -9.96 -1.92 -12.28
N PHE A 68 -10.07 -3.17 -11.82
CA PHE A 68 -9.44 -3.60 -10.57
C PHE A 68 -7.91 -3.49 -10.62
N LEU A 69 -7.29 -3.94 -11.71
CA LEU A 69 -5.84 -3.89 -11.90
C LEU A 69 -5.32 -2.44 -11.97
N ILE A 70 -5.93 -1.59 -12.81
CA ILE A 70 -5.53 -0.19 -12.97
C ILE A 70 -5.60 0.55 -11.63
N LYS A 71 -6.67 0.34 -10.86
CA LYS A 71 -6.82 0.93 -9.53
C LYS A 71 -5.69 0.52 -8.59
N ASN A 72 -5.39 -0.78 -8.52
CA ASN A 72 -4.32 -1.26 -7.63
C ASN A 72 -2.97 -0.65 -8.02
N ILE A 73 -2.68 -0.57 -9.32
CA ILE A 73 -1.46 0.10 -9.82
C ILE A 73 -1.41 1.55 -9.38
N ILE A 74 -2.50 2.31 -9.52
CA ILE A 74 -2.55 3.73 -9.12
C ILE A 74 -2.33 3.88 -7.62
N ILE A 75 -2.99 3.05 -6.79
CA ILE A 75 -2.87 3.12 -5.33
C ILE A 75 -1.44 2.78 -4.91
N THR A 76 -0.86 1.72 -5.47
CA THR A 76 0.53 1.34 -5.20
C THR A 76 1.50 2.45 -5.61
N LYS A 77 1.32 3.06 -6.80
CA LYS A 77 2.13 4.22 -7.23
C LYS A 77 2.00 5.40 -6.27
N ARG A 78 0.78 5.68 -5.78
CA ARG A 78 0.53 6.77 -4.83
C ARG A 78 1.21 6.52 -3.48
N ILE A 79 1.09 5.30 -2.95
CA ILE A 79 1.77 4.90 -1.70
C ILE A 79 3.28 5.02 -1.89
N ASN A 80 3.82 4.51 -3.01
CA ASN A 80 5.25 4.59 -3.28
C ASN A 80 5.74 6.06 -3.29
N ARG A 81 5.06 6.92 -4.05
CA ARG A 81 5.44 8.32 -4.21
C ARG A 81 5.31 9.14 -2.92
N ASN A 82 4.27 8.92 -2.15
CA ASN A 82 3.94 9.78 -1.01
C ASN A 82 4.46 9.24 0.33
N PHE A 83 4.83 7.97 0.40
CA PHE A 83 5.26 7.33 1.64
C PHE A 83 6.66 6.72 1.54
N VAL A 84 6.85 5.77 0.61
CA VAL A 84 8.09 4.99 0.54
C VAL A 84 9.26 5.85 0.12
N ILE A 85 9.12 6.64 -0.96
CA ILE A 85 10.19 7.53 -1.43
C ILE A 85 10.55 8.58 -0.35
N PRO A 86 9.60 9.34 0.22
CA PRO A 86 9.91 10.28 1.30
C PRO A 86 10.57 9.61 2.52
N MET A 87 10.07 8.44 2.95
CA MET A 87 10.67 7.70 4.07
C MET A 87 12.12 7.34 3.78
N ASN A 88 12.42 6.82 2.59
CA ASN A 88 13.78 6.45 2.19
C ASN A 88 14.70 7.69 2.12
N ASN A 89 14.19 8.82 1.64
CA ASN A 89 14.95 10.08 1.60
C ASN A 89 15.30 10.56 3.01
N ILE A 90 14.34 10.54 3.94
CA ILE A 90 14.57 10.90 5.35
C ILE A 90 15.66 10.03 5.98
N MET A 91 15.65 8.72 5.70
CA MET A 91 16.67 7.81 6.22
C MET A 91 18.06 8.07 5.59
N ASN A 92 18.12 8.46 4.32
CA ASN A 92 19.39 8.82 3.67
C ASN A 92 19.96 10.12 4.22
N GLU A 93 19.13 11.14 4.41
CA GLU A 93 19.54 12.41 5.00
C GLU A 93 20.02 12.24 6.46
N ASN A 94 19.42 11.32 7.22
CA ASN A 94 19.91 10.97 8.56
C ASN A 94 21.34 10.41 8.53
N MET A 95 21.68 9.56 7.55
CA MET A 95 23.05 9.03 7.43
C MET A 95 24.09 10.14 7.28
N GLU A 96 23.72 11.25 6.65
CA GLU A 96 24.59 12.39 6.40
C GLU A 96 24.64 13.37 7.58
N LEU A 97 23.49 13.70 8.17
CA LEU A 97 23.35 14.76 9.16
C LEU A 97 23.46 14.28 10.63
N LYS A 98 23.18 12.99 10.90
CA LYS A 98 23.20 12.35 12.23
C LYS A 98 22.46 13.16 13.31
N ASP A 99 21.30 13.72 12.99
CA ASP A 99 20.41 14.37 13.97
C ASP A 99 19.15 13.50 14.21
N PRO A 100 19.14 12.70 15.28
CA PRO A 100 18.02 11.82 15.59
C PRO A 100 16.70 12.56 15.83
N ASN A 101 16.72 13.80 16.34
CA ASN A 101 15.50 14.56 16.60
C ASN A 101 14.86 15.01 15.29
N ASN A 102 15.67 15.50 14.35
CA ASN A 102 15.19 15.90 13.05
C ASN A 102 14.61 14.71 12.29
N THR A 103 15.30 13.57 12.28
CA THR A 103 14.79 12.33 11.66
C THR A 103 13.46 11.89 12.24
N LEU A 104 13.33 11.90 13.58
CA LEU A 104 12.08 11.54 14.23
C LEU A 104 10.93 12.46 13.79
N ASN A 105 11.18 13.78 13.78
CA ASN A 105 10.17 14.77 13.37
C ASN A 105 9.72 14.58 11.92
N GLU A 106 10.65 14.37 10.99
CA GLU A 106 10.33 14.12 9.58
C GLU A 106 9.56 12.82 9.38
N LEU A 107 9.97 11.72 10.04
CA LEU A 107 9.24 10.45 9.96
C LEU A 107 7.80 10.57 10.49
N LEU A 108 7.58 11.35 11.56
CA LEU A 108 6.26 11.56 12.13
C LEU A 108 5.30 12.31 11.19
N LYS A 109 5.80 13.12 10.25
CA LYS A 109 4.96 13.77 9.22
C LYS A 109 4.26 12.74 8.32
N LEU A 110 4.84 11.56 8.15
CA LEU A 110 4.28 10.48 7.33
C LEU A 110 3.17 9.68 8.05
N LYS A 111 2.97 9.88 9.36
CA LYS A 111 2.06 9.06 10.20
C LYS A 111 0.62 9.02 9.71
N ASN A 112 0.15 10.09 9.06
CA ASN A 112 -1.24 10.21 8.61
C ASN A 112 -1.49 9.49 7.27
N ILE A 113 -0.44 9.05 6.60
CA ILE A 113 -0.55 8.24 5.39
C ILE A 113 -0.81 6.80 5.82
N LYS A 114 -1.77 6.13 5.17
CA LYS A 114 -2.12 4.73 5.44
C LYS A 114 -1.55 3.84 4.32
N PRO A 115 -0.26 3.44 4.39
CA PRO A 115 0.31 2.53 3.41
C PRO A 115 -0.15 1.08 3.70
N GLY A 116 0.35 0.13 2.92
CA GLY A 116 0.22 -1.29 3.24
C GLY A 116 0.89 -1.67 4.56
N GLU A 117 0.54 -2.82 5.11
CA GLU A 117 1.02 -3.29 6.42
C GLU A 117 2.54 -3.39 6.50
N GLU A 118 3.20 -3.89 5.45
CA GLU A 118 4.65 -4.06 5.45
C GLU A 118 5.39 -2.71 5.44
N ALA A 119 5.00 -1.79 4.56
CA ALA A 119 5.50 -0.43 4.55
C ALA A 119 5.31 0.27 5.90
N TRP A 120 4.15 0.05 6.53
CA TRP A 120 3.84 0.60 7.84
C TRP A 120 4.73 0.02 8.94
N ASN A 121 5.00 -1.28 8.89
CA ASN A 121 5.89 -1.95 9.85
C ASN A 121 7.33 -1.47 9.74
N ILE A 122 7.82 -1.21 8.52
CA ILE A 122 9.15 -0.64 8.30
C ILE A 122 9.21 0.80 8.83
N TRP A 123 8.20 1.62 8.56
CA TRP A 123 8.12 2.96 9.13
C TRP A 123 8.15 2.92 10.66
N LYS A 124 7.40 2.00 11.28
CA LYS A 124 7.47 1.80 12.73
C LYS A 124 8.88 1.44 13.18
N LEU A 125 9.55 0.51 12.49
CA LEU A 125 10.92 0.14 12.84
C LEU A 125 11.86 1.36 12.82
N ASN A 126 11.79 2.17 11.76
CA ASN A 126 12.60 3.39 11.62
C ASN A 126 12.29 4.44 12.70
N VAL A 127 11.01 4.68 12.98
CA VAL A 127 10.58 5.57 14.09
C VAL A 127 11.08 5.04 15.43
N SER A 128 11.05 3.72 15.64
CA SER A 128 11.53 3.10 16.88
C SER A 128 13.03 3.31 17.06
N SER A 129 13.83 3.14 16.00
CA SER A 129 15.27 3.42 16.05
C SER A 129 15.51 4.89 16.41
N ALA A 130 14.83 5.83 15.74
CA ALA A 130 14.97 7.25 16.05
C ALA A 130 14.53 7.59 17.48
N LEU A 131 13.50 6.93 18.02
CA LEU A 131 13.09 7.09 19.42
C LEU A 131 14.16 6.58 20.40
N ILE A 132 14.79 5.44 20.12
CA ILE A 132 15.90 4.90 20.92
C ILE A 132 17.07 5.89 20.91
N ASP A 133 17.42 6.42 19.74
CA ASP A 133 18.51 7.39 19.58
C ASP A 133 18.21 8.72 20.32
N ASN A 134 16.95 9.01 20.61
CA ASN A 134 16.49 10.14 21.43
C ASN A 134 16.19 9.78 22.90
N ASN A 135 16.66 8.63 23.39
CA ASN A 135 16.42 8.12 24.75
C ASN A 135 14.93 7.93 25.13
N LYS A 136 14.02 7.81 24.15
CA LYS A 136 12.58 7.58 24.34
C LYS A 136 12.25 6.08 24.26
N ASN A 137 12.92 5.29 25.11
CA ASN A 137 12.93 3.82 25.04
C ASN A 137 11.57 3.16 25.25
N GLU A 138 10.72 3.70 26.14
CA GLU A 138 9.39 3.14 26.38
C GLU A 138 8.48 3.23 25.15
N ASP A 139 8.52 4.37 24.46
CA ASP A 139 7.71 4.60 23.26
C ASP A 139 8.23 3.77 22.08
N ALA A 140 9.56 3.65 21.96
CA ALA A 140 10.17 2.74 20.98
C ALA A 140 9.72 1.30 21.21
N LEU A 141 9.74 0.82 22.46
CA LEU A 141 9.36 -0.56 22.78
C LEU A 141 7.89 -0.85 22.46
N LYS A 142 6.98 0.09 22.77
CA LYS A 142 5.55 -0.01 22.40
C LYS A 142 5.39 -0.18 20.89
N LEU A 143 6.12 0.63 20.11
CA LEU A 143 6.03 0.60 18.66
C LEU A 143 6.61 -0.70 18.07
N LEU A 144 7.78 -1.15 18.56
CA LEU A 144 8.40 -2.42 18.18
C LEU A 144 7.55 -3.64 18.51
N ASN A 145 6.81 -3.62 19.63
CA ASN A 145 5.87 -4.67 20.00
C ASN A 145 4.61 -4.71 19.11
N SER A 146 4.30 -3.60 18.43
CA SER A 146 3.17 -3.51 17.51
C SER A 146 3.48 -3.99 16.08
N ILE A 147 4.74 -4.32 15.78
CA ILE A 147 5.17 -4.81 14.47
C ILE A 147 4.83 -6.30 14.38
N ARG A 148 4.08 -6.68 13.33
CA ARG A 148 3.74 -8.06 13.00
C ARG A 148 4.06 -8.30 11.53
N SER A 149 4.98 -9.21 11.24
CA SER A 149 5.33 -9.56 9.87
C SER A 149 5.75 -11.02 9.77
N ASN A 150 5.45 -11.64 8.64
CA ASN A 150 5.96 -12.97 8.28
C ASN A 150 7.36 -12.90 7.68
N ASN A 151 7.85 -11.69 7.34
CA ASN A 151 9.20 -11.46 6.85
C ASN A 151 10.21 -11.68 7.99
N GLN A 152 10.97 -12.76 7.91
CA GLN A 152 11.95 -13.14 8.93
C GLN A 152 13.07 -12.11 9.07
N GLU A 153 13.46 -11.45 7.99
CA GLU A 153 14.50 -10.43 7.98
C GLU A 153 14.04 -9.20 8.77
N LEU A 154 12.83 -8.69 8.48
CA LEU A 154 12.22 -7.59 9.22
C LEU A 154 12.12 -7.90 10.72
N MET A 155 11.67 -9.11 11.06
CA MET A 155 11.59 -9.56 12.46
C MET A 155 12.98 -9.71 13.11
N GLY A 156 14.02 -10.01 12.33
CA GLY A 156 15.41 -9.98 12.76
C GLY A 156 15.85 -8.57 13.19
N PHE A 157 15.54 -7.54 12.40
CA PHE A 157 15.83 -6.16 12.75
C PHE A 157 15.04 -5.69 13.98
N VAL A 158 13.75 -6.07 14.10
CA VAL A 158 12.94 -5.75 15.30
C VAL A 158 13.56 -6.33 16.57
N LYS A 159 14.05 -7.58 16.52
CA LYS A 159 14.74 -8.19 17.67
C LYS A 159 16.01 -7.43 18.02
N LYS A 160 16.79 -7.01 17.02
CA LYS A 160 18.01 -6.23 17.23
C LYS A 160 17.74 -4.89 17.90
N GLU A 161 16.74 -4.14 17.43
CA GLU A 161 16.35 -2.87 18.04
C GLU A 161 15.84 -3.05 19.49
N LYS A 162 15.07 -4.11 19.76
CA LYS A 162 14.66 -4.43 21.15
C LYS A 162 15.83 -4.70 22.08
N SER A 163 16.91 -5.32 21.58
CA SER A 163 18.11 -5.56 22.39
C SER A 163 18.86 -4.28 22.73
N ARG A 164 18.79 -3.24 21.88
CA ARG A 164 19.42 -1.92 22.15
C ARG A 164 18.77 -1.19 23.32
N ILE A 165 17.51 -1.47 23.63
CA ILE A 165 16.78 -0.86 24.77
C ILE A 165 17.15 -1.53 26.10
N LYS A 166 17.54 -2.81 26.07
CA LYS A 166 17.81 -3.61 27.27
C LYS A 166 19.24 -3.44 27.81
N ASN A 167 20.11 -2.80 27.03
CA ASN A 167 21.48 -2.43 27.41
C ASN A 167 21.54 -0.93 27.65
#